data_AF-A0AAD0E4K0-F1
#
_entry.id   AF-A0AAD0E4K0-F1
#
_cell.length_a   1.000
_cell.length_b   1.000
_cell.length_c   1.000
_cell.angle_alpha   90.00
_cell.angle_beta   90.00
_cell.angle_gamma   90.00
#
_symmetry.space_group_name_H-M   'P 1'
#
loop_
_entity.id
_entity.type
_entity.pdbx_description
1 polymer ?
#
loop_
_entity_poly.entity_id
_entity_poly.type
_entity_poly.pdbx_seq_one_letter_code
_entity_poly.pdbx_strand_id
1 'polypeptide(L)'
;MNKHAPKLNKVILYYIFTPITDPDAVLLWQQNLCQSLNLKGRILISKHGINGTVGGEMADVKRYVRETRRYAGFKKITFKWSDGTGNEFPRLRVVVKDELVAFGSPGEIEVDENGVIGGGVHLRPEQVEELVKERGDEVVFFDGRNAYEAKIGKFKNAIVPDVDSSRDFIREIESGKYDHIKDKPVVTYCTGGIRCEILSAVMKKRGFNEVYQIDGGIVKYGERFGDEANWEGSLYIFDDRMAMDFSDKAKVIGECDKCSAPTRDFRNCNTASCHQLILLCDSCALLPSNLSCTHDQSRAHDSELVG
;
A
#
# COMPACT_ATOMS: atom_id res chain seq x y z
N MET A 1 -28.06 -12.78 -28.29
CA MET A 1 -27.03 -12.29 -27.35
C MET A 1 -26.76 -13.40 -26.34
N ASN A 2 -25.54 -13.92 -26.32
CA ASN A 2 -25.20 -15.13 -25.59
C ASN A 2 -25.13 -14.81 -24.08
N LYS A 3 -26.11 -15.26 -23.28
CA LYS A 3 -26.20 -15.02 -21.82
C LYS A 3 -25.18 -15.84 -20.99
N HIS A 4 -24.22 -16.49 -21.65
CA HIS A 4 -23.27 -17.44 -21.06
C HIS A 4 -21.80 -17.14 -21.37
N ALA A 5 -21.48 -15.94 -21.86
CA ALA A 5 -20.08 -15.53 -21.87
C ALA A 5 -19.58 -15.50 -20.41
N PRO A 6 -18.45 -16.15 -20.07
CA PRO A 6 -17.92 -16.10 -18.72
C PRO A 6 -17.69 -14.64 -18.34
N LYS A 7 -18.30 -14.20 -17.24
CA LYS A 7 -18.15 -12.84 -16.73
C LYS A 7 -16.72 -12.68 -16.26
N LEU A 8 -15.92 -11.99 -17.06
CA LEU A 8 -14.57 -11.64 -16.69
C LEU A 8 -14.66 -10.57 -15.60
N ASN A 9 -14.14 -10.88 -14.40
CA ASN A 9 -14.06 -9.92 -13.32
C ASN A 9 -12.65 -9.34 -13.22
N LYS A 10 -12.55 -8.14 -12.67
CA LYS A 10 -11.28 -7.51 -12.34
C LYS A 10 -11.40 -6.69 -11.06
N VAL A 11 -10.26 -6.49 -10.43
CA VAL A 11 -10.07 -5.49 -9.38
C VAL A 11 -9.14 -4.40 -9.93
N ILE A 12 -9.43 -3.16 -9.59
CA ILE A 12 -8.55 -2.02 -9.85
C ILE A 12 -8.10 -1.38 -8.54
N LEU A 13 -6.83 -1.03 -8.48
CA LEU A 13 -6.22 -0.22 -7.42
C LEU A 13 -5.78 1.11 -8.05
N TYR A 14 -6.07 2.22 -7.38
CA TYR A 14 -5.71 3.53 -7.88
C TYR A 14 -5.63 4.57 -6.76
N TYR A 15 -4.86 5.62 -6.99
CA TYR A 15 -4.91 6.83 -6.20
C TYR A 15 -4.52 8.03 -7.07
N ILE A 16 -4.84 9.22 -6.60
CA ILE A 16 -4.27 10.47 -7.10
C ILE A 16 -4.30 11.52 -5.99
N PHE A 17 -3.19 12.24 -5.86
CA PHE A 17 -3.14 13.46 -5.08
C PHE A 17 -3.54 14.62 -6.00
N THR A 18 -4.63 15.29 -5.65
CA THR A 18 -5.15 16.45 -6.36
C THR A 18 -6.11 17.17 -5.43
N PRO A 19 -6.16 18.51 -5.42
CA PRO A 19 -7.09 19.24 -4.57
C PRO A 19 -8.55 18.87 -4.87
N ILE A 20 -9.28 18.50 -3.84
CA ILE A 20 -10.72 18.30 -3.88
C ILE A 20 -11.37 19.36 -3.00
N THR A 21 -12.17 20.22 -3.62
CA THR A 21 -12.86 21.33 -2.96
C THR A 21 -14.02 20.88 -2.07
N ASP A 22 -14.75 19.84 -2.49
CA ASP A 22 -15.88 19.26 -1.76
C ASP A 22 -15.75 17.72 -1.69
N PRO A 23 -15.04 17.20 -0.68
CA PRO A 23 -14.89 15.76 -0.46
C PRO A 23 -16.22 15.01 -0.29
N ASP A 24 -17.22 15.63 0.33
CA ASP A 24 -18.53 15.03 0.59
C ASP A 24 -19.33 14.84 -0.71
N ALA A 25 -19.28 15.83 -1.62
CA ALA A 25 -19.85 15.69 -2.95
C ALA A 25 -19.18 14.56 -3.75
N VAL A 26 -17.84 14.43 -3.67
CA VAL A 26 -17.12 13.33 -4.31
C VAL A 26 -17.50 11.98 -3.69
N LEU A 27 -17.70 11.90 -2.37
CA LEU A 27 -18.17 10.68 -1.70
C LEU A 27 -19.52 10.24 -2.25
N LEU A 28 -20.50 11.15 -2.29
CA LEU A 28 -21.83 10.85 -2.80
C LEU A 28 -21.78 10.40 -4.26
N TRP A 29 -20.96 11.06 -5.08
CA TRP A 29 -20.77 10.68 -6.47
C TRP A 29 -20.16 9.28 -6.64
N GLN A 30 -19.04 9.00 -5.96
CA GLN A 30 -18.34 7.71 -6.07
C GLN A 30 -19.18 6.56 -5.51
N GLN A 31 -19.89 6.79 -4.40
CA GLN A 31 -20.80 5.81 -3.81
C GLN A 31 -21.93 5.44 -4.78
N ASN A 32 -22.63 6.44 -5.34
CA ASN A 32 -23.70 6.20 -6.32
C ASN A 32 -23.19 5.50 -7.59
N LEU A 33 -22.01 5.92 -8.08
CA LEU A 33 -21.40 5.33 -9.26
C LEU A 33 -21.09 3.84 -9.05
N CYS A 34 -20.39 3.48 -7.97
CA CYS A 34 -20.08 2.09 -7.65
C CYS A 34 -21.34 1.24 -7.44
N GLN A 35 -22.35 1.76 -6.72
CA GLN A 35 -23.61 1.04 -6.48
C GLN A 35 -24.36 0.78 -7.79
N SER A 36 -24.43 1.77 -8.69
CA SER A 36 -25.09 1.63 -9.99
C SER A 36 -24.41 0.60 -10.92
N LEU A 37 -23.14 0.30 -10.64
CA LEU A 37 -22.28 -0.62 -11.39
C LEU A 37 -22.06 -1.94 -10.64
N ASN A 38 -22.76 -2.17 -9.53
CA ASN A 38 -22.63 -3.36 -8.68
C ASN A 38 -21.17 -3.66 -8.28
N LEU A 39 -20.38 -2.62 -8.03
CA LEU A 39 -18.98 -2.75 -7.62
C LEU A 39 -18.87 -2.82 -6.10
N LYS A 40 -17.96 -3.66 -5.63
CA LYS A 40 -17.53 -3.73 -4.22
C LYS A 40 -16.12 -3.19 -4.08
N GLY A 41 -15.72 -2.84 -2.87
CA GLY A 41 -14.40 -2.27 -2.64
C GLY A 41 -14.37 -1.20 -1.57
N ARG A 42 -13.26 -0.47 -1.53
CA ARG A 42 -13.04 0.63 -0.60
C ARG A 42 -12.55 1.86 -1.35
N ILE A 43 -13.08 3.02 -1.00
CA ILE A 43 -12.66 4.31 -1.54
C ILE A 43 -12.49 5.28 -0.36
N LEU A 44 -11.32 5.89 -0.26
CA LEU A 44 -10.99 6.96 0.65
C LEU A 44 -10.91 8.26 -0.14
N ILE A 45 -11.52 9.30 0.39
CA ILE A 45 -11.53 10.64 -0.18
C ILE A 45 -11.06 11.61 0.89
N SER A 46 -10.26 12.58 0.51
CA SER A 46 -9.87 13.69 1.39
C SER A 46 -9.77 14.96 0.55
N LYS A 47 -9.54 16.12 1.20
CA LYS A 47 -9.18 17.35 0.50
C LYS A 47 -7.93 17.20 -0.39
N HIS A 48 -7.08 16.21 -0.10
CA HIS A 48 -5.83 15.91 -0.82
C HIS A 48 -6.01 15.01 -2.04
N GLY A 49 -7.17 14.37 -2.24
CA GLY A 49 -7.39 13.48 -3.38
C GLY A 49 -8.24 12.25 -3.07
N ILE A 50 -8.06 11.21 -3.89
CA ILE A 50 -8.82 9.94 -3.85
C ILE A 50 -7.90 8.73 -3.92
N ASN A 51 -8.22 7.68 -3.18
CA ASN A 51 -7.54 6.39 -3.15
C ASN A 51 -8.61 5.30 -3.12
N GLY A 52 -8.49 4.27 -3.93
CA GLY A 52 -9.48 3.22 -3.93
C GLY A 52 -9.02 1.90 -4.53
N THR A 53 -9.70 0.86 -4.05
CA THR A 53 -9.65 -0.48 -4.60
C THR A 53 -11.09 -0.91 -4.86
N VAL A 54 -11.46 -1.12 -6.12
CA VAL A 54 -12.82 -1.54 -6.49
C VAL A 54 -12.77 -2.73 -7.44
N GLY A 55 -13.72 -3.66 -7.29
CA GLY A 55 -13.79 -4.87 -8.11
C GLY A 55 -15.21 -5.28 -8.46
N GLY A 56 -15.31 -6.00 -9.57
CA GLY A 56 -16.57 -6.51 -10.11
C GLY A 56 -16.41 -6.94 -11.57
N GLU A 57 -17.51 -6.95 -12.31
CA GLU A 57 -17.52 -7.31 -13.72
C GLU A 57 -16.68 -6.33 -14.54
N MET A 58 -15.81 -6.83 -15.42
CA MET A 58 -14.87 -6.03 -16.20
C MET A 58 -15.54 -4.88 -16.96
N ALA A 59 -16.75 -5.09 -17.48
CA ALA A 59 -17.50 -4.06 -18.19
C ALA A 59 -17.86 -2.88 -17.25
N ASP A 60 -18.30 -3.20 -16.04
CA ASP A 60 -18.66 -2.24 -15.01
C ASP A 60 -17.43 -1.51 -14.46
N VAL A 61 -16.33 -2.22 -14.24
CA VAL A 61 -15.04 -1.61 -13.83
C VAL A 61 -14.51 -0.66 -14.91
N LYS A 62 -14.58 -1.03 -16.20
CA LYS A 62 -14.21 -0.14 -17.31
C LYS A 62 -15.09 1.11 -17.36
N ARG A 63 -16.40 0.96 -17.10
CA ARG A 63 -17.33 2.09 -17.02
C ARG A 63 -16.99 3.00 -15.85
N TYR A 64 -16.71 2.44 -14.68
CA TYR A 64 -16.25 3.18 -13.51
C TYR A 64 -15.01 4.02 -13.82
N VAL A 65 -13.96 3.40 -14.40
CA VAL A 65 -12.73 4.10 -14.79
C VAL A 65 -13.00 5.30 -15.70
N ARG A 66 -13.87 5.13 -16.70
CA ARG A 66 -14.22 6.21 -17.62
C ARG A 66 -14.98 7.33 -16.92
N GLU A 67 -15.99 7.02 -16.11
CA GLU A 67 -16.79 8.04 -15.42
C GLU A 67 -15.94 8.77 -14.37
N THR A 68 -15.11 8.06 -13.59
CA THR A 68 -14.22 8.66 -12.59
C THR A 68 -13.23 9.65 -13.22
N ARG A 69 -12.73 9.37 -14.43
CA ARG A 69 -11.85 10.30 -15.18
C ARG A 69 -12.54 11.57 -15.68
N ARG A 70 -13.87 11.70 -15.55
CA ARG A 70 -14.59 12.92 -15.96
C ARG A 70 -14.34 14.09 -15.01
N TYR A 71 -14.05 13.81 -13.74
CA TYR A 71 -13.61 14.86 -12.82
C TYR A 71 -12.23 15.36 -13.23
N ALA A 72 -12.05 16.68 -13.33
CA ALA A 72 -10.85 17.28 -13.93
C ALA A 72 -9.56 16.84 -13.22
N GLY A 73 -9.56 16.82 -11.88
CA GLY A 73 -8.42 16.36 -11.08
C GLY A 73 -8.14 14.86 -11.20
N PHE A 74 -9.08 14.06 -11.70
CA PHE A 74 -8.96 12.59 -11.78
C PHE A 74 -8.55 12.09 -13.16
N LYS A 75 -8.36 12.99 -14.13
CA LYS A 75 -7.99 12.63 -15.51
C LYS A 75 -6.71 11.79 -15.59
N LYS A 76 -5.72 12.13 -14.76
CA LYS A 76 -4.39 11.50 -14.74
C LYS A 76 -4.31 10.26 -13.83
N ILE A 77 -5.44 9.77 -13.28
CA ILE A 77 -5.42 8.55 -12.47
C ILE A 77 -4.88 7.37 -13.28
N THR A 78 -3.86 6.74 -12.72
CA THR A 78 -3.36 5.43 -13.14
C THR A 78 -4.14 4.35 -12.39
N PHE A 79 -4.95 3.59 -13.13
CA PHE A 79 -5.64 2.42 -12.60
C PHE A 79 -4.80 1.17 -12.87
N LYS A 80 -4.34 0.51 -11.80
CA LYS A 80 -3.66 -0.78 -11.87
C LYS A 80 -4.71 -1.87 -11.87
N TRP A 81 -4.59 -2.84 -12.78
CA TRP A 81 -5.57 -3.90 -12.97
C TRP A 81 -5.01 -5.21 -12.47
N SER A 82 -5.74 -5.89 -11.59
CA SER A 82 -5.37 -7.21 -11.08
C SER A 82 -6.49 -8.22 -11.30
N ASP A 83 -6.12 -9.49 -11.26
CA ASP A 83 -7.11 -10.57 -11.12
C ASP A 83 -7.81 -10.48 -9.76
N GLY A 84 -9.09 -10.81 -9.78
CA GLY A 84 -10.00 -10.73 -8.64
C GLY A 84 -11.44 -10.66 -9.10
N THR A 85 -12.36 -10.89 -8.18
CA THR A 85 -13.80 -10.99 -8.45
C THR A 85 -14.59 -9.80 -7.92
N GLY A 86 -13.98 -9.00 -7.03
CA GLY A 86 -14.65 -8.02 -6.19
C GLY A 86 -15.22 -8.64 -4.90
N ASN A 87 -15.33 -9.97 -4.81
CA ASN A 87 -15.80 -10.65 -3.59
C ASN A 87 -14.74 -10.75 -2.50
N GLU A 88 -13.49 -10.39 -2.82
CA GLU A 88 -12.43 -10.17 -1.84
C GLU A 88 -12.75 -8.97 -0.93
N PHE A 89 -13.77 -8.18 -1.28
CA PHE A 89 -14.33 -7.12 -0.45
C PHE A 89 -15.75 -7.50 -0.01
N PRO A 90 -16.08 -7.49 1.29
CA PRO A 90 -17.40 -7.90 1.77
C PRO A 90 -18.51 -6.95 1.29
N ARG A 91 -18.21 -5.66 1.17
CA ARG A 91 -19.14 -4.60 0.74
C ARG A 91 -18.39 -3.41 0.15
N LEU A 92 -19.12 -2.51 -0.51
CA LEU A 92 -18.62 -1.17 -0.83
C LEU A 92 -18.51 -0.32 0.44
N ARG A 93 -17.38 0.36 0.63
CA ARG A 93 -17.15 1.36 1.67
C ARG A 93 -16.51 2.61 1.05
N VAL A 94 -17.24 3.72 1.03
CA VAL A 94 -16.72 5.04 0.61
C VAL A 94 -16.72 5.95 1.82
N VAL A 95 -15.58 6.57 2.14
CA VAL A 95 -15.41 7.36 3.38
C VAL A 95 -14.58 8.61 3.11
N VAL A 96 -14.99 9.75 3.66
CA VAL A 96 -14.18 10.96 3.75
C VAL A 96 -13.27 10.87 4.98
N LYS A 97 -12.01 11.20 4.80
CA LYS A 97 -10.98 11.26 5.84
C LYS A 97 -10.22 12.59 5.73
N ASP A 98 -9.62 13.02 6.84
CA ASP A 98 -8.81 14.25 6.88
C ASP A 98 -7.56 14.12 6.01
N GLU A 99 -7.00 12.92 5.93
CA GLU A 99 -5.82 12.57 5.14
C GLU A 99 -6.14 11.40 4.22
N LEU A 100 -5.63 11.47 2.98
CA LEU A 100 -5.74 10.35 2.05
C LEU A 100 -4.95 9.12 2.52
N VAL A 101 -3.84 9.37 3.22
CA VAL A 101 -3.04 8.40 3.95
C VAL A 101 -2.70 9.03 5.29
N ALA A 102 -3.10 8.39 6.38
CA ALA A 102 -3.01 8.98 7.71
C ALA A 102 -1.57 8.92 8.24
N PHE A 103 -0.81 10.01 8.07
CA PHE A 103 0.48 10.23 8.72
C PHE A 103 0.32 10.99 10.04
N GLY A 104 -0.89 11.47 10.37
CA GLY A 104 -1.17 12.12 11.64
C GLY A 104 -0.81 13.61 11.65
N SER A 105 -0.56 14.21 10.48
CA SER A 105 -0.22 15.63 10.35
C SER A 105 -0.83 16.22 9.07
N PRO A 106 -2.18 16.30 8.99
CA PRO A 106 -2.91 16.75 7.81
C PRO A 106 -2.57 18.18 7.36
N GLY A 107 -1.99 19.00 8.24
CA GLY A 107 -1.57 20.36 7.94
C GLY A 107 -0.16 20.46 7.36
N GLU A 108 0.67 19.41 7.47
CA GLU A 108 2.04 19.42 6.93
C GLU A 108 2.11 19.02 5.46
N ILE A 109 1.03 18.47 4.90
CA ILE A 109 1.00 17.99 3.53
C ILE A 109 0.28 19.01 2.65
N GLU A 110 1.00 19.52 1.66
CA GLU A 110 0.48 20.41 0.64
C GLU A 110 0.35 19.66 -0.66
N VAL A 111 -0.78 19.83 -1.33
CA VAL A 111 -1.11 19.16 -2.60
C VAL A 111 -1.58 20.19 -3.60
N ASP A 112 -1.03 20.14 -4.80
CA ASP A 112 -1.47 20.93 -5.96
C ASP A 112 -1.96 20.02 -7.10
N GLU A 113 -2.23 20.61 -8.27
CA GLU A 113 -2.68 19.88 -9.46
C GLU A 113 -1.68 18.84 -10.01
N ASN A 114 -0.42 18.89 -9.57
CA ASN A 114 0.65 17.98 -9.94
C ASN A 114 0.95 16.92 -8.88
N GLY A 115 0.39 17.03 -7.67
CA GLY A 115 0.50 16.03 -6.61
C GLY A 115 1.00 16.63 -5.29
N VAL A 116 1.70 15.81 -4.49
CA VAL A 116 2.28 16.27 -3.21
C VAL A 116 3.47 17.20 -3.48
N ILE A 117 3.44 18.38 -2.88
CA ILE A 117 4.50 19.38 -3.01
C ILE A 117 5.71 18.96 -2.16
N GLY A 118 6.91 19.06 -2.75
CA GLY A 118 8.16 18.79 -2.04
C GLY A 118 8.51 17.31 -1.88
N GLY A 119 7.81 16.41 -2.57
CA GLY A 119 8.12 14.98 -2.61
C GLY A 119 9.50 14.65 -3.18
N GLY A 120 9.90 13.38 -3.01
CA GLY A 120 11.09 12.80 -3.60
C GLY A 120 10.96 12.59 -5.10
N VAL A 121 12.09 12.46 -5.80
CA VAL A 121 12.11 12.23 -7.26
C VAL A 121 11.58 10.83 -7.57
N HIS A 122 10.61 10.74 -8.47
CA HIS A 122 10.05 9.47 -8.93
C HIS A 122 11.03 8.73 -9.84
N LEU A 123 11.43 7.53 -9.44
CA LEU A 123 12.24 6.61 -10.25
C LEU A 123 11.37 5.50 -10.81
N ARG A 124 11.43 5.28 -12.13
CA ARG A 124 10.90 4.05 -12.74
C ARG A 124 11.69 2.84 -12.22
N PRO A 125 11.13 1.62 -12.23
CA PRO A 125 11.83 0.42 -11.78
C PRO A 125 13.24 0.27 -12.38
N GLU A 126 13.43 0.54 -13.67
CA GLU A 126 14.74 0.46 -14.32
C GLU A 126 15.74 1.50 -13.81
N GLN A 127 15.27 2.69 -13.45
CA GLN A 127 16.13 3.75 -12.91
C GLN A 127 16.57 3.43 -11.47
N VAL A 128 15.76 2.66 -10.72
CA VAL A 128 16.17 2.13 -9.41
C VAL A 128 17.35 1.18 -9.59
N GLU A 129 17.26 0.25 -10.54
CA GLU A 129 18.36 -0.69 -10.83
C GLU A 129 19.61 0.02 -11.35
N GLU A 130 19.45 1.05 -12.18
CA GLU A 130 20.56 1.88 -12.65
C GLU A 130 21.25 2.60 -11.50
N LEU A 131 20.48 3.21 -10.59
CA LEU A 131 21.00 3.88 -9.40
C LEU A 131 21.76 2.90 -8.49
N VAL A 132 21.20 1.72 -8.23
CA VAL A 132 21.86 0.67 -7.43
C VAL A 132 23.13 0.18 -8.11
N LYS A 133 23.13 0.02 -9.45
CA LYS A 133 24.32 -0.39 -10.20
C LYS A 133 25.43 0.67 -10.15
N GLU A 134 25.07 1.95 -10.18
CA GLU A 134 26.02 3.06 -10.17
C GLU A 134 26.60 3.31 -8.78
N ARG A 135 25.75 3.32 -7.74
CA ARG A 135 26.12 3.77 -6.38
C ARG A 135 26.29 2.63 -5.37
N GLY A 136 25.89 1.40 -5.73
CA GLY A 136 26.08 0.21 -4.90
C GLY A 136 25.46 0.35 -3.51
N ASP A 137 26.22 -0.01 -2.48
CA ASP A 137 25.79 -0.02 -1.07
C ASP A 137 25.56 1.38 -0.46
N GLU A 138 25.82 2.47 -1.21
CA GLU A 138 25.40 3.81 -0.81
C GLU A 138 23.88 3.99 -0.87
N VAL A 139 23.21 3.24 -1.76
CA VAL A 139 21.75 3.33 -1.96
C VAL A 139 21.04 2.68 -0.79
N VAL A 140 20.23 3.48 -0.09
CA VAL A 140 19.45 3.03 1.05
C VAL A 140 18.00 2.85 0.62
N PHE A 141 17.54 1.60 0.60
CA PHE A 141 16.11 1.32 0.50
C PHE A 141 15.43 1.57 1.85
N PHE A 142 14.36 2.36 1.85
CA PHE A 142 13.62 2.71 3.05
C PHE A 142 12.16 2.27 2.91
N ASP A 143 11.75 1.30 3.74
CA ASP A 143 10.42 0.71 3.67
C ASP A 143 9.36 1.68 4.22
N GLY A 144 8.52 2.19 3.34
CA GLY A 144 7.39 3.05 3.66
C GLY A 144 6.12 2.27 4.00
N ARG A 145 6.25 1.01 4.45
CA ARG A 145 5.14 0.15 4.86
C ARG A 145 5.12 -0.09 6.37
N ASN A 146 4.06 -0.73 6.86
CA ASN A 146 4.02 -1.19 8.24
C ASN A 146 5.04 -2.32 8.44
N ALA A 147 5.66 -2.41 9.61
CA ALA A 147 6.76 -3.35 9.87
C ALA A 147 6.39 -4.82 9.60
N TYR A 148 5.13 -5.21 9.87
CA TYR A 148 4.67 -6.56 9.58
C TYR A 148 4.69 -6.90 8.08
N GLU A 149 4.44 -5.93 7.19
CA GLU A 149 4.42 -6.16 5.73
C GLU A 149 5.81 -6.55 5.21
N ALA A 150 6.87 -6.08 5.88
CA ALA A 150 8.26 -6.38 5.54
C ALA A 150 8.73 -7.75 6.02
N LYS A 151 7.98 -8.42 6.91
CA LYS A 151 8.32 -9.77 7.38
C LYS A 151 8.33 -10.80 6.26
N ILE A 152 7.46 -10.65 5.26
CA ILE A 152 7.28 -11.66 4.20
C ILE A 152 7.89 -11.25 2.85
N GLY A 153 8.24 -9.98 2.67
CA GLY A 153 8.95 -9.52 1.49
C GLY A 153 9.42 -8.08 1.65
N LYS A 154 10.61 -7.76 1.16
CA LYS A 154 11.24 -6.42 1.24
C LYS A 154 12.35 -6.29 0.20
N PHE A 155 12.82 -5.07 -0.04
CA PHE A 155 14.05 -4.87 -0.80
C PHE A 155 15.26 -5.35 0.02
N LYS A 156 16.26 -5.91 -0.67
CA LYS A 156 17.50 -6.38 -0.06
C LYS A 156 18.16 -5.24 0.72
N ASN A 157 18.59 -5.53 1.95
CA ASN A 157 19.20 -4.57 2.89
C ASN A 157 18.34 -3.34 3.22
N ALA A 158 17.03 -3.36 2.95
CA ALA A 158 16.16 -2.23 3.26
C ALA A 158 16.10 -1.97 4.77
N ILE A 159 16.11 -0.68 5.12
CA ILE A 159 15.72 -0.22 6.45
C ILE A 159 14.22 -0.41 6.57
N VAL A 160 13.82 -1.20 7.56
CA VAL A 160 12.42 -1.39 7.96
C VAL A 160 12.18 -0.58 9.24
N PRO A 161 11.45 0.54 9.17
CA PRO A 161 11.14 1.34 10.34
C PRO A 161 10.23 0.59 11.33
N ASP A 162 10.37 0.87 12.62
CA ASP A 162 9.55 0.25 13.67
C ASP A 162 8.19 0.96 13.76
N VAL A 163 7.40 0.80 12.70
CA VAL A 163 6.10 1.46 12.52
C VAL A 163 4.98 0.44 12.44
N ASP A 164 4.05 0.52 13.40
CA ASP A 164 2.82 -0.29 13.39
C ASP A 164 1.81 0.28 12.38
N SER A 165 1.82 1.61 12.21
CA SER A 165 0.94 2.32 11.28
C SER A 165 1.65 3.49 10.61
N SER A 166 1.06 4.02 9.54
CA SER A 166 1.65 5.18 8.84
C SER A 166 1.75 6.46 9.70
N ARG A 167 0.99 6.55 10.80
CA ARG A 167 1.07 7.67 11.76
C ARG A 167 2.37 7.67 12.55
N ASP A 168 3.00 6.52 12.69
CA ASP A 168 4.23 6.38 13.47
C ASP A 168 5.45 6.90 12.70
N PHE A 169 5.37 7.04 11.36
CA PHE A 169 6.51 7.47 10.53
C PHE A 169 7.07 8.83 10.92
N ILE A 170 6.24 9.83 11.24
CA ILE A 170 6.74 11.16 11.60
C ILE A 170 7.62 11.07 12.84
N ARG A 171 7.09 10.46 13.91
CA ARG A 171 7.84 10.23 15.16
C ARG A 171 9.10 9.41 14.90
N GLU A 172 9.01 8.38 14.06
CA GLU A 172 10.11 7.47 13.80
C GLU A 172 11.24 8.15 13.00
N ILE A 173 10.90 9.00 12.02
CA ILE A 173 11.86 9.85 11.30
C ILE A 173 12.50 10.91 12.22
N GLU A 174 11.72 11.50 13.12
CA GLU A 174 12.19 12.53 14.06
C GLU A 174 12.98 11.98 15.25
N SER A 175 13.01 10.65 15.42
CA SER A 175 13.70 10.00 16.53
C SER A 175 15.23 10.12 16.49
N GLY A 176 15.80 10.56 15.37
CA GLY A 176 17.25 10.62 15.13
C GLY A 176 17.88 9.28 14.72
N LYS A 177 17.13 8.15 14.76
CA LYS A 177 17.62 6.82 14.35
C LYS A 177 18.23 6.80 12.94
N TYR A 178 17.73 7.64 12.05
CA TYR A 178 18.08 7.66 10.63
C TYR A 178 18.95 8.86 10.23
N ASP A 179 19.51 9.60 11.18
CA ASP A 179 20.33 10.78 10.85
C ASP A 179 21.58 10.42 10.03
N HIS A 180 22.12 9.22 10.24
CA HIS A 180 23.28 8.68 9.54
C HIS A 180 23.07 8.40 8.04
N ILE A 181 21.83 8.49 7.53
CA ILE A 181 21.51 8.32 6.10
C ILE A 181 21.00 9.61 5.44
N LYS A 182 21.01 10.76 6.13
CA LYS A 182 20.50 12.04 5.59
C LYS A 182 21.25 12.51 4.32
N ASP A 183 22.53 12.17 4.22
CA ASP A 183 23.39 12.50 3.08
C ASP A 183 23.53 11.37 2.06
N LYS A 184 22.77 10.27 2.22
CA LYS A 184 22.78 9.12 1.29
C LYS A 184 21.61 9.19 0.31
N PRO A 185 21.72 8.57 -0.87
CA PRO A 185 20.59 8.35 -1.76
C PRO A 185 19.58 7.39 -1.10
N VAL A 186 18.44 7.92 -0.68
CA VAL A 186 17.36 7.15 -0.06
C VAL A 186 16.25 6.87 -1.06
N VAL A 187 16.01 5.60 -1.37
CA VAL A 187 14.90 5.15 -2.22
C VAL A 187 13.77 4.64 -1.33
N THR A 188 12.72 5.46 -1.19
CA THR A 188 11.51 5.07 -0.47
C THR A 188 10.60 4.20 -1.34
N TYR A 189 9.97 3.20 -0.75
CA TYR A 189 9.03 2.33 -1.46
C TYR A 189 7.88 1.89 -0.56
N CYS A 190 6.74 1.59 -1.18
CA CYS A 190 5.61 0.93 -0.53
C CYS A 190 4.86 0.11 -1.57
N THR A 191 3.77 -0.57 -1.19
CA THR A 191 2.99 -1.45 -2.08
C THR A 191 2.65 -0.78 -3.41
N GLY A 192 1.97 0.37 -3.37
CA GLY A 192 1.42 1.03 -4.56
C GLY A 192 2.02 2.39 -4.91
N GLY A 193 2.84 2.97 -4.03
CA GLY A 193 3.44 4.30 -4.17
C GLY A 193 2.83 5.38 -3.26
N ILE A 194 1.54 5.27 -2.90
CA ILE A 194 0.81 6.35 -2.21
C ILE A 194 1.41 6.82 -0.88
N ARG A 195 1.96 5.90 -0.06
CA ARG A 195 2.62 6.25 1.21
C ARG A 195 3.93 7.03 0.96
N CYS A 196 4.64 6.72 -0.12
CA CYS A 196 5.92 7.35 -0.47
C CYS A 196 5.76 8.80 -0.91
N GLU A 197 4.61 9.16 -1.48
CA GLU A 197 4.31 10.55 -1.84
C GLU A 197 4.39 11.46 -0.60
N ILE A 198 3.87 10.98 0.54
CA ILE A 198 3.92 11.69 1.82
C ILE A 198 5.28 11.48 2.51
N LEU A 199 5.72 10.22 2.63
CA LEU A 199 6.95 9.88 3.36
C LEU A 199 8.17 10.62 2.78
N SER A 200 8.32 10.64 1.46
CA SER A 200 9.46 11.31 0.82
C SER A 200 9.46 12.82 1.05
N ALA A 201 8.27 13.46 1.06
CA ALA A 201 8.13 14.87 1.38
C ALA A 201 8.49 15.15 2.85
N VAL A 202 8.04 14.30 3.78
CA VAL A 202 8.39 14.38 5.20
C VAL A 202 9.90 14.25 5.39
N MET A 203 10.53 13.23 4.78
CA MET A 203 11.98 13.02 4.88
C MET A 203 12.76 14.24 4.36
N LYS A 204 12.38 14.80 3.20
CA LYS A 204 13.02 16.02 2.68
C LYS A 204 12.88 17.20 3.62
N LYS A 205 11.69 17.43 4.20
CA LYS A 205 11.47 18.47 5.21
C LYS A 205 12.31 18.28 6.48
N ARG A 206 12.72 17.04 6.79
CA ARG A 206 13.56 16.70 7.96
C ARG A 206 15.05 16.57 7.64
N GLY A 207 15.48 17.05 6.47
CA GLY A 207 16.90 17.22 6.13
C GLY A 207 17.55 16.03 5.43
N PHE A 208 16.76 15.15 4.82
CA PHE A 208 17.29 14.14 3.90
C PHE A 208 17.49 14.79 2.52
N ASN A 209 18.74 14.78 2.05
CA ASN A 209 19.17 15.61 0.92
C ASN A 209 18.84 14.97 -0.44
N GLU A 210 18.92 13.64 -0.53
CA GLU A 210 18.75 12.90 -1.77
C GLU A 210 17.67 11.82 -1.59
N VAL A 211 16.40 12.19 -1.78
CA VAL A 211 15.25 11.28 -1.57
C VAL A 211 14.55 10.99 -2.90
N TYR A 212 14.44 9.69 -3.17
CA TYR A 212 13.72 9.11 -4.30
C TYR A 212 12.51 8.31 -3.83
N GLN A 213 11.60 8.05 -4.76
CA GLN A 213 10.49 7.11 -4.55
C GLN A 213 10.28 6.25 -5.79
N ILE A 214 9.96 4.97 -5.59
CA ILE A 214 9.68 4.06 -6.70
C ILE A 214 8.30 4.39 -7.29
N ASP A 215 8.28 4.85 -8.54
CA ASP A 215 7.04 5.12 -9.28
C ASP A 215 6.21 3.83 -9.39
N GLY A 216 4.98 3.86 -8.90
CA GLY A 216 4.10 2.70 -8.87
C GLY A 216 4.43 1.66 -7.77
N GLY A 217 5.43 1.92 -6.92
CA GLY A 217 5.78 1.09 -5.77
C GLY A 217 6.25 -0.32 -6.11
N ILE A 218 6.19 -1.21 -5.12
CA ILE A 218 6.63 -2.62 -5.23
C ILE A 218 5.87 -3.34 -6.35
N VAL A 219 4.58 -3.07 -6.53
CA VAL A 219 3.76 -3.72 -7.58
C VAL A 219 4.39 -3.52 -8.96
N LYS A 220 4.70 -2.28 -9.35
CA LYS A 220 5.25 -2.00 -10.69
C LYS A 220 6.67 -2.53 -10.83
N TYR A 221 7.45 -2.50 -9.75
CA TYR A 221 8.80 -3.05 -9.74
C TYR A 221 8.80 -4.58 -9.90
N GLY A 222 7.98 -5.29 -9.14
CA GLY A 222 7.86 -6.74 -9.21
C GLY A 222 7.21 -7.23 -10.51
N GLU A 223 6.25 -6.50 -11.08
CA GLU A 223 5.74 -6.77 -12.45
C GLU A 223 6.86 -6.70 -13.50
N ARG A 224 7.87 -5.86 -13.28
CA ARG A 224 8.96 -5.65 -14.23
C ARG A 224 10.09 -6.66 -14.08
N PHE A 225 10.46 -7.00 -12.86
CA PHE A 225 11.66 -7.79 -12.54
C PHE A 225 11.38 -9.13 -11.85
N GLY A 226 10.14 -9.39 -11.45
CA GLY A 226 9.80 -10.56 -10.65
C GLY A 226 10.62 -10.60 -9.36
N ASP A 227 11.30 -11.72 -9.17
CA ASP A 227 12.18 -12.01 -8.03
C ASP A 227 13.67 -12.02 -8.43
N GLU A 228 14.01 -11.49 -9.61
CA GLU A 228 15.37 -11.58 -10.19
C GLU A 228 16.25 -10.35 -9.91
N ALA A 229 15.71 -9.33 -9.23
CA ALA A 229 16.39 -8.08 -8.90
C ALA A 229 16.50 -7.86 -7.38
N ASN A 230 16.38 -6.62 -6.90
CA ASN A 230 16.58 -6.27 -5.49
C ASN A 230 15.39 -6.60 -4.56
N TRP A 231 14.23 -6.93 -5.10
CA TRP A 231 13.06 -7.37 -4.31
C TRP A 231 13.21 -8.83 -3.87
N GLU A 232 12.97 -9.12 -2.60
CA GLU A 232 12.96 -10.49 -2.07
C GLU A 232 11.63 -10.80 -1.37
N GLY A 233 11.03 -11.94 -1.71
CA GLY A 233 9.88 -12.52 -1.04
C GLY A 233 8.51 -12.09 -1.56
N SER A 234 7.49 -12.25 -0.73
CA SER A 234 6.10 -12.04 -1.10
C SER A 234 5.63 -10.62 -0.79
N LEU A 235 4.82 -10.05 -1.68
CA LEU A 235 4.16 -8.77 -1.43
C LEU A 235 2.93 -8.97 -0.56
N TYR A 236 2.88 -8.32 0.60
CA TYR A 236 1.65 -8.21 1.38
C TYR A 236 0.58 -7.38 0.64
N ILE A 237 -0.65 -7.88 0.57
CA ILE A 237 -1.80 -7.22 -0.07
C ILE A 237 -3.00 -7.15 0.86
N PHE A 238 -3.75 -6.05 0.77
CA PHE A 238 -4.83 -5.68 1.70
C PHE A 238 -6.19 -6.26 1.26
N ASP A 239 -6.22 -7.55 0.98
CA ASP A 239 -7.44 -8.31 0.68
C ASP A 239 -7.32 -9.74 1.22
N ASP A 240 -8.36 -10.56 1.03
CA ASP A 240 -8.45 -11.92 1.59
C ASP A 240 -7.26 -12.84 1.22
N ARG A 241 -6.50 -12.52 0.17
CA ARG A 241 -5.31 -13.30 -0.23
C ARG A 241 -4.12 -13.06 0.69
N MET A 242 -4.03 -11.89 1.33
CA MET A 242 -2.96 -11.40 2.23
C MET A 242 -1.53 -11.33 1.66
N ALA A 243 -1.15 -12.20 0.72
CA ALA A 243 0.16 -12.23 0.08
C ALA A 243 0.05 -12.55 -1.41
N MET A 244 1.00 -12.05 -2.19
CA MET A 244 1.14 -12.31 -3.62
C MET A 244 2.61 -12.44 -3.98
N ASP A 245 2.96 -13.43 -4.81
CA ASP A 245 4.28 -13.51 -5.41
C ASP A 245 4.27 -12.94 -6.82
N PHE A 246 5.40 -12.41 -7.26
CA PHE A 246 5.59 -11.96 -8.63
C PHE A 246 6.05 -13.09 -9.56
N SER A 247 6.69 -14.14 -9.03
CA SER A 247 7.03 -15.35 -9.77
C SER A 247 6.97 -16.60 -8.90
N ASP A 248 7.11 -17.77 -9.53
CA ASP A 248 7.26 -19.07 -8.88
C ASP A 248 8.61 -19.26 -8.15
N LYS A 249 9.54 -18.31 -8.31
CA LYS A 249 10.86 -18.31 -7.68
C LYS A 249 10.93 -17.48 -6.40
N ALA A 250 9.80 -16.91 -5.96
CA ALA A 250 9.76 -16.07 -4.76
C ALA A 250 10.31 -16.82 -3.54
N LYS A 251 11.28 -16.20 -2.87
CA LYS A 251 11.90 -16.76 -1.65
C LYS A 251 10.94 -16.62 -0.47
N VAL A 252 10.78 -17.67 0.34
CA VAL A 252 10.07 -17.53 1.61
C VAL A 252 11.04 -16.98 2.65
N ILE A 253 11.01 -15.66 2.86
CA ILE A 253 11.89 -14.98 3.83
C ILE A 253 11.23 -14.80 5.21
N GLY A 254 9.91 -15.01 5.31
CA GLY A 254 9.19 -14.88 6.56
C GLY A 254 9.40 -16.09 7.47
N GLU A 255 9.38 -15.83 8.77
CA GLU A 255 9.58 -16.83 9.81
C GLU A 255 8.34 -16.91 10.69
N CYS A 256 7.88 -18.12 10.97
CA CYS A 256 6.74 -18.36 11.83
C CYS A 256 7.01 -17.78 13.23
N ASP A 257 6.11 -16.93 13.72
CA ASP A 257 6.23 -16.25 15.02
C ASP A 257 6.27 -17.24 16.22
N LYS A 258 6.03 -18.54 16.01
CA LYS A 258 6.02 -19.57 17.06
C LYS A 258 7.15 -20.59 16.97
N CYS A 259 7.57 -20.98 15.77
CA CYS A 259 8.55 -22.05 15.57
C CYS A 259 9.69 -21.69 14.63
N SER A 260 9.71 -20.45 14.12
CA SER A 260 10.69 -19.95 13.14
C SER A 260 10.74 -20.74 11.81
N ALA A 261 9.81 -21.66 11.56
CA ALA A 261 9.71 -22.32 10.26
C ALA A 261 9.39 -21.30 9.16
N PRO A 262 9.93 -21.47 7.94
CA PRO A 262 9.64 -20.56 6.83
C PRO A 262 8.14 -20.49 6.53
N THR A 263 7.59 -19.29 6.44
CA THR A 263 6.20 -19.04 6.05
C THR A 263 6.03 -17.62 5.55
N ARG A 264 5.02 -17.40 4.72
CA ARG A 264 4.55 -16.08 4.30
C ARG A 264 3.12 -15.79 4.74
N ASP A 265 2.52 -16.74 5.47
CA ASP A 265 1.07 -16.78 5.65
C ASP A 265 0.68 -16.05 6.94
N PHE A 266 -0.02 -14.94 6.75
CA PHE A 266 -0.66 -14.25 7.87
C PHE A 266 -1.97 -14.92 8.24
N ARG A 267 -2.25 -14.94 9.55
CA ARG A 267 -3.50 -15.43 10.13
C ARG A 267 -4.11 -14.35 11.01
N ASN A 268 -5.42 -14.22 10.96
CA ASN A 268 -6.13 -13.34 11.89
C ASN A 268 -6.00 -13.88 13.32
N CYS A 269 -5.76 -13.00 14.27
CA CYS A 269 -5.95 -13.31 15.68
C CYS A 269 -7.41 -13.72 15.94
N ASN A 270 -7.63 -14.76 16.75
CA ASN A 270 -8.97 -15.24 17.09
C ASN A 270 -9.75 -14.28 18.00
N THR A 271 -9.08 -13.34 18.65
CA THR A 271 -9.75 -12.31 19.43
C THR A 271 -10.40 -11.30 18.49
N ALA A 272 -11.74 -11.33 18.42
CA ALA A 272 -12.53 -10.53 17.48
C ALA A 272 -12.25 -9.03 17.55
N SER A 273 -11.82 -8.49 18.70
CA SER A 273 -11.48 -7.07 18.87
C SER A 273 -10.03 -6.73 18.51
N CYS A 274 -9.16 -7.72 18.32
CA CYS A 274 -7.73 -7.50 18.12
C CYS A 274 -7.42 -7.10 16.68
N HIS A 275 -8.01 -7.80 15.70
CA HIS A 275 -7.81 -7.60 14.26
C HIS A 275 -6.34 -7.62 13.78
N GLN A 276 -5.38 -7.98 14.64
CA GLN A 276 -3.97 -8.09 14.28
C GLN A 276 -3.67 -9.43 13.60
N LEU A 277 -2.63 -9.41 12.77
CA LEU A 277 -2.15 -10.55 12.01
C LEU A 277 -0.96 -11.22 12.70
N ILE A 278 -0.95 -12.55 12.66
CA ILE A 278 0.13 -13.39 13.18
C ILE A 278 0.74 -14.15 12.00
N LEU A 279 2.06 -14.13 11.86
CA LEU A 279 2.73 -14.86 10.79
C LEU A 279 2.94 -16.31 11.26
N LEU A 280 2.17 -17.25 10.71
CA LEU A 280 2.16 -18.65 11.16
C LEU A 280 2.23 -19.63 10.00
N CYS A 281 3.12 -20.61 10.12
CA CYS A 281 3.13 -21.77 9.24
C CYS A 281 1.87 -22.63 9.46
N ASP A 282 1.53 -23.46 8.47
CA ASP A 282 0.32 -24.29 8.50
C ASP A 282 0.22 -25.18 9.75
N SER A 283 1.32 -25.82 10.14
CA SER A 283 1.33 -26.70 11.32
C SER A 283 1.06 -25.94 12.62
N CYS A 284 1.60 -24.73 12.78
CA CYS A 284 1.33 -23.89 13.95
C CYS A 284 -0.08 -23.30 13.94
N ALA A 285 -0.65 -23.02 12.76
CA ALA A 285 -2.00 -22.49 12.62
C ALA A 285 -3.09 -23.51 13.02
N LEU A 286 -2.79 -24.82 12.99
CA LEU A 286 -3.70 -25.88 13.46
C LEU A 286 -3.86 -25.90 14.98
N LEU A 287 -2.99 -25.23 15.74
CA LEU A 287 -3.06 -25.15 17.20
C LEU A 287 -3.83 -23.89 17.61
N PRO A 288 -5.06 -24.01 18.18
CA PRO A 288 -5.87 -22.83 18.51
C PRO A 288 -5.19 -21.87 19.50
N SER A 289 -4.30 -22.39 20.36
CA SER A 289 -3.51 -21.58 21.29
C SER A 289 -2.57 -20.59 20.58
N ASN A 290 -2.07 -20.92 19.38
CA ASN A 290 -1.19 -20.03 18.62
C ASN A 290 -1.91 -18.86 17.95
N LEU A 291 -3.24 -18.93 17.84
CA LEU A 291 -4.10 -17.87 17.33
C LEU A 291 -4.67 -16.99 18.46
N SER A 292 -4.38 -17.31 19.71
CA SER A 292 -4.80 -16.50 20.87
C SER A 292 -4.07 -15.15 20.87
N CYS A 293 -4.75 -14.11 21.39
CA CYS A 293 -4.18 -12.77 21.41
C CYS A 293 -3.04 -12.68 22.42
N THR A 294 -1.82 -12.46 21.90
CA THR A 294 -0.64 -12.06 22.68
C THR A 294 -0.25 -10.61 22.41
N HIS A 295 -1.06 -9.89 21.64
CA HIS A 295 -0.81 -8.51 21.25
C HIS A 295 -1.13 -7.56 22.39
N ASP A 296 -0.34 -6.50 22.50
CA ASP A 296 -0.59 -5.44 23.48
C ASP A 296 -1.94 -4.78 23.20
N GLN A 297 -2.91 -4.98 24.11
CA GLN A 297 -4.26 -4.45 23.96
C GLN A 297 -4.32 -2.92 24.06
N SER A 298 -3.26 -2.27 24.56
CA SER A 298 -3.13 -0.81 24.51
C SER A 298 -2.87 -0.27 23.10
N ARG A 299 -2.40 -1.14 22.18
CA ARG A 299 -2.23 -0.88 20.74
C ARG A 299 -3.40 -1.41 19.92
N ALA A 300 -4.61 -1.43 20.49
CA ALA A 300 -5.81 -1.77 19.74
C ALA A 300 -5.97 -0.80 18.57
N HIS A 301 -5.68 -1.28 17.35
CA HIS A 301 -5.90 -0.50 16.14
C HIS A 301 -7.40 -0.37 15.95
N ASP A 302 -7.87 0.87 15.93
CA ASP A 302 -9.24 1.15 15.53
C ASP A 302 -9.44 0.57 14.12
N SER A 303 -10.34 -0.40 13.96
CA SER A 303 -10.59 -1.13 12.71
C SER A 303 -11.01 -0.22 11.55
N GLU A 304 -11.28 1.06 11.84
CA GLU A 304 -11.49 2.13 10.86
C GLU A 304 -10.21 2.70 10.23
N LEU A 305 -9.04 2.35 10.73
CA LEU A 305 -7.79 3.10 10.53
C LEU A 305 -6.67 2.33 9.82
N VAL A 306 -6.85 1.03 9.57
CA VAL A 306 -6.06 0.32 8.57
C VAL A 306 -6.76 0.52 7.23
N GLY A 307 -6.02 1.11 6.28
CA GLY A 307 -6.44 1.53 4.95
C GLY A 307 -7.45 0.62 4.28
#